data_AF-A0A6M1SHZ6-F1
#
_entry.id   AF-A0A6M1SHZ6-F1
#
_cell.length_a   1.000
_cell.length_b   1.000
_cell.length_c   1.000
_cell.angle_alpha   90.00
_cell.angle_beta   90.00
_cell.angle_gamma   90.00
#
_symmetry.space_group_name_H-M   'P 1'
#
loop_
_entity.id
_entity.type
_entity.pdbx_description
1 polymer ?
#
loop_
_entity_poly.entity_id
_entity_poly.type
_entity_poly.pdbx_seq_one_letter_code
_entity_poly.pdbx_strand_id
1 'polypeptide(L)'
;GWGGVVWKTLGEDPPVVNVSGPRYSTLLSPDRRVLGFNNIELISDRPLQVNLDEIRQVKRDWPDRAMVVSLMVPCNEASWKRILPMVEDTGADGIELNFGCPHGMSERGMGAAVGQVPEYIEMVTAWCKQYSR
;
A
#
# COMPACT_ATOMS: atom_id res chain seq x y z
N GLY A 1 6.96 -7.76 -19.97
CA GLY A 1 7.76 -8.94 -19.59
C GLY A 1 7.32 -9.48 -18.25
N TRP A 2 7.14 -8.62 -17.24
CA TRP A 2 6.53 -9.00 -15.96
C TRP A 2 5.09 -9.48 -16.13
N GLY A 3 4.71 -10.54 -15.39
CA GLY A 3 3.36 -11.14 -15.43
C GLY A 3 2.30 -10.37 -14.62
N GLY A 4 2.73 -9.37 -13.86
CA GLY A 4 1.85 -8.53 -13.04
C GLY A 4 2.63 -7.53 -12.21
N VAL A 5 1.91 -6.72 -11.43
CA VAL A 5 2.46 -5.69 -10.56
C VAL A 5 1.72 -5.63 -9.23
N VAL A 6 2.44 -5.22 -8.19
CA VAL A 6 1.84 -4.71 -6.95
C VAL A 6 1.94 -3.19 -6.99
N TRP A 7 0.81 -2.50 -6.94
CA TRP A 7 0.77 -1.05 -6.91
C TRP A 7 1.29 -0.53 -5.58
N LYS A 8 2.01 0.60 -5.58
CA LYS A 8 2.51 1.23 -4.36
C LYS A 8 1.34 1.46 -3.40
N THR A 9 1.55 1.15 -2.12
CA THR A 9 0.51 1.23 -1.08
C THR A 9 -0.24 2.56 -1.14
N LEU A 10 -1.57 2.48 -1.25
CA LEU A 10 -2.46 3.64 -1.24
C LEU A 10 -2.98 3.90 0.17
N GLY A 11 -3.21 5.18 0.45
CA GLY A 11 -3.92 5.67 1.64
C GLY A 11 -5.10 6.55 1.25
N GLU A 12 -5.75 7.13 2.25
CA GLU A 12 -6.80 8.15 2.05
C GLU A 12 -6.19 9.53 1.78
N ASP A 13 -6.96 10.43 1.17
CA ASP A 13 -6.59 11.84 1.05
C ASP A 13 -6.81 12.60 2.38
N PRO A 14 -6.02 13.64 2.68
CA PRO A 14 -4.87 14.12 1.90
C PRO A 14 -3.71 13.11 1.92
N PRO A 15 -2.94 13.00 0.82
CA PRO A 15 -1.86 12.03 0.73
C PRO A 15 -0.77 12.31 1.78
N VAL A 16 0.00 11.28 2.11
CA VAL A 16 1.07 11.43 3.09
C VAL A 16 2.14 12.40 2.57
N VAL A 17 2.66 13.24 3.46
CA VAL A 17 3.84 14.04 3.15
C VAL A 17 5.06 13.13 3.33
N ASN A 18 5.72 12.82 2.23
CA ASN A 18 6.87 11.94 2.22
C ASN A 18 8.13 12.61 2.81
N VAL A 19 9.16 11.81 3.06
CA VAL A 19 10.43 12.32 3.59
C VAL A 19 11.14 13.16 2.52
N SER A 20 11.44 14.41 2.87
CA SER A 20 12.26 15.32 2.07
C SER A 20 13.74 14.93 2.14
N GLY A 21 14.41 14.82 0.99
CA GLY A 21 15.84 14.50 0.91
C GLY A 21 16.13 13.01 0.63
N PRO A 22 17.37 12.55 0.89
CA PRO A 22 17.78 11.16 0.65
C PRO A 22 16.99 10.19 1.53
N ARG A 23 16.11 9.40 0.91
CA ARG A 23 15.27 8.39 1.61
C ARG A 23 15.63 6.95 1.28
N TYR A 24 16.63 6.74 0.44
CA TYR A 24 17.18 5.45 0.09
C TYR A 24 18.69 5.45 0.29
N SER A 25 19.22 4.36 0.83
CA SER A 25 20.64 4.15 1.00
C SER A 25 21.03 2.74 0.58
N THR A 26 22.24 2.60 0.04
CA THR A 26 22.85 1.31 -0.28
C THR A 26 23.80 0.93 0.84
N LEU A 27 23.61 -0.24 1.42
CA LEU A 27 24.53 -0.82 2.38
C LEU A 27 25.66 -1.50 1.58
N LEU A 28 26.88 -1.05 1.79
CA LEU A 28 28.06 -1.57 1.13
C LEU A 28 28.93 -2.35 2.10
N SER A 29 29.52 -3.44 1.61
CA SER A 29 30.60 -4.14 2.30
C SER A 29 31.90 -3.31 2.25
N PRO A 30 32.94 -3.69 3.03
CA PRO A 30 34.24 -3.02 2.98
C PRO A 30 34.88 -2.98 1.57
N ASP A 31 34.60 -3.99 0.74
CA ASP A 31 35.04 -4.07 -0.67
C ASP A 31 34.04 -3.43 -1.66
N ARG A 32 33.11 -2.60 -1.19
CA ARG A 32 32.11 -1.84 -1.98
C ARG A 32 31.11 -2.69 -2.77
N ARG A 33 30.86 -3.93 -2.35
CA ARG A 33 29.76 -4.74 -2.89
C ARG A 33 28.46 -4.36 -2.21
N VAL A 34 27.36 -4.42 -2.96
CA VAL A 34 26.01 -4.18 -2.42
C VAL A 34 25.61 -5.34 -1.52
N LEU A 35 25.36 -5.03 -0.24
CA LEU A 35 24.81 -5.97 0.75
C LEU A 35 23.29 -5.86 0.86
N GLY A 36 22.75 -4.68 0.61
CA GLY A 36 21.31 -4.44 0.69
C GLY A 36 20.96 -2.97 0.54
N PHE A 37 19.68 -2.69 0.74
CA PHE A 37 19.14 -1.34 0.70
C PHE A 37 18.44 -1.03 2.01
N ASN A 38 18.51 0.22 2.43
CA ASN A 38 17.72 0.78 3.52
C ASN A 38 16.85 1.90 2.95
N ASN A 39 15.63 2.05 3.48
CA ASN A 39 14.76 3.15 3.11
C ASN A 39 13.93 3.63 4.30
N ILE A 40 13.57 4.90 4.23
CA ILE A 40 12.62 5.56 5.14
C ILE A 40 11.44 6.14 4.34
N GLU A 41 11.14 5.55 3.19
CA GLU A 41 9.99 5.98 2.35
C GLU A 41 8.67 5.52 2.97
N LEU A 42 7.62 6.32 2.77
CA LEU A 42 6.26 6.02 3.23
C LEU A 42 5.42 5.35 2.12
N ILE A 43 4.10 5.35 2.30
CA ILE A 43 3.13 4.97 1.26
C ILE A 43 3.10 6.01 0.12
N SER A 44 2.24 5.81 -0.89
CA SER A 44 2.08 6.77 -2.00
C SER A 44 1.78 8.18 -1.47
N ASP A 45 2.56 9.16 -1.94
CA ASP A 45 2.38 10.59 -1.68
C ASP A 45 1.54 11.29 -2.76
N ARG A 46 0.93 10.49 -3.65
CA ARG A 46 0.08 10.96 -4.74
C ARG A 46 -1.39 10.93 -4.31
N PRO A 47 -2.21 11.88 -4.80
CA PRO A 47 -3.66 11.87 -4.54
C PRO A 47 -4.30 10.52 -4.88
N LEU A 48 -5.27 10.09 -4.08
CA LEU A 48 -5.90 8.77 -4.25
C LEU A 48 -6.52 8.63 -5.65
N GLN A 49 -7.26 9.65 -6.10
CA GLN A 49 -7.96 9.61 -7.39
C GLN A 49 -7.02 9.38 -8.57
N VAL A 50 -5.83 10.01 -8.55
CA VAL A 50 -4.83 9.84 -9.61
C VAL A 50 -4.35 8.39 -9.69
N ASN A 51 -4.12 7.75 -8.55
CA ASN A 51 -3.75 6.34 -8.52
C ASN A 51 -4.88 5.46 -9.07
N LEU A 52 -6.13 5.69 -8.67
CA LEU A 52 -7.27 4.89 -9.13
C LEU A 52 -7.47 4.98 -10.66
N ASP A 53 -7.33 6.18 -11.23
CA ASP A 53 -7.46 6.39 -12.67
C ASP A 53 -6.34 5.72 -13.46
N GLU A 54 -5.12 5.76 -12.95
CA GLU A 54 -3.97 5.09 -13.55
C GLU A 54 -4.06 3.57 -13.42
N ILE A 55 -4.46 3.03 -12.27
CA ILE A 55 -4.67 1.59 -12.10
C ILE A 55 -5.71 1.10 -13.12
N ARG A 56 -6.82 1.83 -13.26
CA ARG A 56 -7.86 1.49 -14.24
C ARG A 56 -7.33 1.54 -15.67
N GLN A 57 -6.52 2.54 -16.01
CA GLN A 57 -5.89 2.62 -17.33
C GLN A 57 -4.94 1.45 -17.58
N VAL A 58 -4.03 1.17 -16.64
CA VAL A 58 -3.06 0.07 -16.74
C VAL A 58 -3.77 -1.27 -16.86
N LYS A 59 -4.83 -1.52 -16.09
CA LYS A 59 -5.58 -2.77 -16.20
C LYS A 59 -6.31 -2.90 -17.54
N ARG A 60 -6.83 -1.80 -18.11
CA ARG A 60 -7.41 -1.80 -19.46
C ARG A 60 -6.39 -2.10 -20.55
N ASP A 61 -5.20 -1.53 -20.44
CA ASP A 61 -4.14 -1.69 -21.44
C ASP A 61 -3.50 -3.08 -21.38
N TRP A 62 -3.49 -3.72 -20.20
CA TRP A 62 -2.91 -5.04 -19.96
C TRP A 62 -3.83 -5.93 -19.12
N PRO A 63 -4.98 -6.34 -19.68
CA PRO A 63 -5.99 -7.11 -18.95
C PRO A 63 -5.49 -8.51 -18.57
N ASP A 64 -4.52 -9.05 -19.31
CA ASP A 64 -3.91 -10.38 -19.12
C ASP A 64 -2.91 -10.45 -17.95
N ARG A 65 -2.57 -9.32 -17.34
CA ARG A 65 -1.57 -9.23 -16.26
C ARG A 65 -2.24 -9.01 -14.92
N ALA A 66 -1.65 -9.60 -13.88
CA ALA A 66 -2.13 -9.43 -12.52
C ALA A 66 -1.87 -8.00 -12.02
N MET A 67 -2.89 -7.38 -11.42
CA MET A 67 -2.84 -6.09 -10.76
C MET A 67 -3.26 -6.27 -9.30
N VAL A 68 -2.31 -6.18 -8.37
CA VAL A 68 -2.60 -6.19 -6.93
C VAL A 68 -2.43 -4.77 -6.40
N VAL A 69 -3.45 -4.24 -5.71
CA VAL A 69 -3.38 -2.90 -5.13
C VAL A 69 -3.08 -2.99 -3.64
N SER A 70 -1.92 -2.49 -3.23
CA SER A 70 -1.54 -2.44 -1.82
C SER A 70 -2.28 -1.30 -1.10
N LEU A 71 -2.79 -1.56 0.10
CA LEU A 71 -3.63 -0.64 0.88
C LEU A 71 -3.13 -0.50 2.31
N MET A 72 -3.15 0.74 2.81
CA MET A 72 -2.97 1.07 4.22
C MET A 72 -3.80 2.30 4.57
N VAL A 73 -4.94 2.07 5.21
CA VAL A 73 -5.86 3.11 5.70
C VAL A 73 -6.05 2.97 7.22
N PRO A 74 -6.63 3.97 7.91
CA PRO A 74 -6.88 3.87 9.34
C PRO A 74 -7.63 2.59 9.73
N CYS A 75 -7.32 2.02 10.90
CA CYS A 75 -7.96 0.82 11.43
C CYS A 75 -9.35 1.11 12.00
N ASN A 76 -10.25 1.62 11.15
CA ASN A 76 -11.67 1.77 11.42
C ASN A 76 -12.47 1.28 10.21
N GLU A 77 -13.67 0.76 10.46
CA GLU A 77 -14.50 0.14 9.43
C GLU A 77 -14.87 1.11 8.29
N ALA A 78 -15.10 2.39 8.59
CA ALA A 78 -15.55 3.37 7.62
C ALA A 78 -14.51 3.64 6.53
N SER A 79 -13.22 3.65 6.88
CA SER A 79 -12.11 3.79 5.93
C SER A 79 -12.04 2.59 4.97
N TRP A 80 -12.09 1.37 5.51
CA TRP A 80 -12.07 0.14 4.69
C TRP A 80 -13.31 0.01 3.81
N LYS A 81 -14.50 0.26 4.37
CA LYS A 81 -15.76 0.25 3.63
C LYS A 81 -15.80 1.24 2.46
N ARG A 82 -15.07 2.35 2.58
CA ARG A 82 -14.96 3.37 1.53
C ARG A 82 -13.98 2.99 0.44
N ILE A 83 -12.77 2.57 0.79
CA ILE A 83 -11.69 2.38 -0.19
C ILE A 83 -11.84 1.09 -0.99
N LEU A 84 -12.39 0.02 -0.41
CA LEU A 84 -12.48 -1.28 -1.06
C LEU A 84 -13.29 -1.23 -2.37
N PRO A 85 -14.51 -0.64 -2.42
CA PRO A 85 -15.26 -0.53 -3.67
C PRO A 85 -14.56 0.34 -4.72
N MET A 86 -13.81 1.37 -4.28
CA MET A 86 -13.08 2.26 -5.20
C MET A 86 -11.95 1.52 -5.90
N VAL A 87 -11.22 0.66 -5.18
CA VAL A 87 -10.17 -0.20 -5.75
C VAL A 87 -10.75 -1.28 -6.64
N GLU A 88 -11.84 -1.93 -6.21
CA GLU A 88 -12.54 -2.93 -7.03
C GLU A 88 -12.99 -2.36 -8.38
N ASP A 89 -13.51 -1.13 -8.40
CA ASP A 89 -13.95 -0.42 -9.62
C ASP A 89 -12.81 -0.11 -10.61
N THR A 90 -11.55 -0.20 -10.19
CA THR A 90 -10.41 -0.09 -11.12
C THR A 90 -10.20 -1.35 -11.96
N GLY A 91 -10.80 -2.48 -11.57
CA GLY A 91 -10.57 -3.79 -12.17
C GLY A 91 -9.33 -4.52 -11.64
N ALA A 92 -8.76 -4.08 -10.52
CA ALA A 92 -7.66 -4.78 -9.85
C ALA A 92 -8.04 -6.24 -9.54
N ASP A 93 -7.10 -7.16 -9.73
CA ASP A 93 -7.31 -8.60 -9.53
C ASP A 93 -7.19 -9.02 -8.05
N GLY A 94 -6.64 -8.15 -7.20
CA GLY A 94 -6.54 -8.38 -5.77
C GLY A 94 -6.09 -7.15 -4.99
N ILE A 95 -6.16 -7.27 -3.67
CA ILE A 95 -5.63 -6.28 -2.73
C ILE A 95 -4.53 -6.90 -1.87
N GLU A 96 -3.57 -6.08 -1.47
CA GLU A 96 -2.55 -6.43 -0.48
C GLU A 96 -2.76 -5.54 0.76
N LEU A 97 -2.76 -6.13 1.95
CA LEU A 97 -2.94 -5.41 3.20
C LEU A 97 -1.57 -5.08 3.80
N ASN A 98 -1.17 -3.81 3.74
CA ASN A 98 0.10 -3.37 4.29
C ASN A 98 -0.06 -3.04 5.78
N PHE A 99 0.35 -3.99 6.63
CA PHE A 99 0.45 -3.81 8.08
C PHE A 99 1.85 -3.42 8.55
N GLY A 100 2.74 -3.01 7.63
CA GLY A 100 4.18 -3.00 7.87
C GLY A 100 4.82 -1.62 8.06
N CYS A 101 4.14 -0.50 7.77
CA CYS A 101 4.81 0.82 7.76
C CYS A 101 5.24 1.26 9.18
N PRO A 102 6.54 1.28 9.52
CA PRO A 102 7.01 1.55 10.88
C PRO A 102 7.31 3.04 11.12
N HIS A 103 7.30 3.86 10.08
CA HIS A 103 7.74 5.24 10.12
C HIS A 103 6.53 6.19 10.14
N GLY A 104 6.32 6.91 11.24
CA GLY A 104 5.35 8.02 11.36
C GLY A 104 3.86 7.64 11.40
N MET A 105 3.50 6.36 11.21
CA MET A 105 2.10 5.91 11.18
C MET A 105 1.62 5.29 12.50
N SER A 106 2.53 4.93 13.42
CA SER A 106 2.21 4.33 14.71
C SER A 106 1.42 5.27 15.64
N GLU A 107 1.72 6.57 15.61
CA GLU A 107 0.98 7.59 16.40
C GLU A 107 -0.47 7.80 15.92
N ARG A 108 -0.83 7.24 14.76
CA ARG A 108 -2.18 7.33 14.16
C ARG A 108 -2.93 6.00 14.13
N GLY A 109 -2.46 4.99 14.87
CA GLY A 109 -3.09 3.66 14.91
C GLY A 109 -2.99 2.88 13.59
N MET A 110 -1.90 3.08 12.83
CA MET A 110 -1.62 2.42 11.55
C MET A 110 -0.19 1.87 11.50
N GLY A 111 0.09 0.97 10.54
CA GLY A 111 1.46 0.53 10.24
C GLY A 111 1.96 -0.65 11.08
N ALA A 112 3.27 -0.77 11.28
CA ALA A 112 3.94 -1.95 11.87
C ALA A 112 3.41 -2.36 13.25
N ALA A 113 2.92 -1.39 14.03
CA ALA A 113 2.29 -1.65 15.33
C ALA A 113 0.98 -2.46 15.18
N VAL A 114 0.23 -2.25 14.10
CA VAL A 114 -1.00 -2.99 13.78
C VAL A 114 -0.68 -4.43 13.38
N GLY A 115 0.35 -4.64 12.57
CA GLY A 115 0.78 -5.98 12.14
C GLY A 115 1.30 -6.88 13.25
N GLN A 116 1.48 -6.33 14.46
CA GLN A 116 1.89 -7.08 15.66
C GLN A 116 0.71 -7.39 16.59
N VAL A 117 -0.50 -6.93 16.27
CA VAL A 117 -1.73 -7.15 17.06
C VAL A 117 -2.68 -8.04 16.27
N PRO A 118 -2.76 -9.35 16.57
CA PRO A 118 -3.59 -10.31 15.85
C PRO A 118 -5.06 -9.86 15.69
N GLU A 119 -5.61 -9.22 16.71
CA GLU A 119 -6.99 -8.73 16.73
C GLU A 119 -7.24 -7.67 15.64
N TYR A 120 -6.26 -6.81 15.38
CA TYR A 120 -6.39 -5.81 14.31
C TYR A 120 -6.24 -6.43 12.92
N ILE A 121 -5.40 -7.46 12.78
CA ILE A 121 -5.29 -8.23 11.53
C ILE A 121 -6.62 -8.93 11.24
N GLU A 122 -7.21 -9.61 12.24
CA GLU A 122 -8.52 -10.25 12.12
C GLU A 122 -9.60 -9.23 11.72
N MET A 123 -9.66 -8.10 12.42
CA MET A 123 -10.66 -7.06 12.17
C MET A 123 -10.57 -6.50 10.74
N VAL A 124 -9.36 -6.14 10.27
CA VAL A 124 -9.17 -5.60 8.91
C VAL A 124 -9.47 -6.66 7.86
N THR A 125 -9.00 -7.90 8.06
CA THR A 125 -9.27 -8.99 7.11
C THR A 125 -10.76 -9.34 7.04
N ALA A 126 -11.49 -9.29 8.16
CA ALA A 126 -12.92 -9.47 8.21
C ALA A 126 -13.67 -8.39 7.40
N TRP A 127 -13.30 -7.11 7.55
CA TRP A 127 -13.88 -6.04 6.74
C TRP A 127 -13.59 -6.21 5.24
N CYS A 128 -12.36 -6.61 4.88
CA CYS A 128 -12.01 -6.90 3.49
C CYS A 128 -12.88 -8.03 2.92
N LYS A 129 -13.10 -9.10 3.69
CA LYS A 129 -13.98 -10.20 3.28
C LYS A 129 -15.45 -9.81 3.20
N GLN A 130 -15.90 -8.88 4.04
CA GLN A 130 -17.28 -8.42 4.08
C GLN A 130 -17.61 -7.42 2.95
N TYR A 131 -16.67 -6.57 2.58
CA TYR A 131 -16.90 -5.44 1.67
C TYR A 131 -16.28 -5.61 0.28
N SER A 132 -15.58 -6.71 0.01
CA SER A 132 -15.08 -7.08 -1.32
C SER A 132 -15.79 -8.32 -1.86
N ARG A 133 -15.92 -8.41 -3.19
CA ARG A 133 -16.53 -9.56 -3.88
C ARG A 133 -15.66 -10.82 -3.90
#